data_AF-A0AAN4HCC8-F1
#
_entry.id   AF-A0AAN4HCC8-F1
#
_cell.length_a   1.000
_cell.length_b   1.000
_cell.length_c   1.000
_cell.angle_alpha   90.00
_cell.angle_beta   90.00
_cell.angle_gamma   90.00
#
_symmetry.space_group_name_H-M   'P 1'
#
loop_
_entity.id
_entity.type
_entity.pdbx_description
1 polymer ?
#
loop_
_entity_poly.entity_id
_entity_poly.type
_entity_poly.pdbx_seq_one_letter_code
_entity_poly.pdbx_strand_id
1 'polypeptide(L)'
;MRQDDYWYTPRQEKSWYDTAQVCVNGHTINDTYIKYPDRNQKFCDKCGEKTITTCQGCNTSIRGEYHVPGVASIGFTYTPPGYCHECGKAYPWTEAAIEAAKELAKEVEGLTPEEQELLSKSIDEIVKNGPKTVVATTRFKKLATKFGSGIGTAFKDILVDVVSEGVKKSLWP
;
A
#
# COMPACT_ATOMS: atom_id res chain seq x y z
N MET A 1 14.26 26.43 -55.60
CA MET A 1 14.92 26.86 -54.35
C MET A 1 14.06 26.33 -53.21
N ARG A 2 14.50 25.25 -52.56
CA ARG A 2 13.84 24.66 -51.37
C ARG A 2 14.69 25.02 -50.16
N GLN A 3 14.06 25.49 -49.09
CA GLN A 3 13.99 24.84 -47.77
C GLN A 3 13.53 25.88 -46.76
N ASP A 4 12.26 25.81 -46.38
CA ASP A 4 11.75 26.47 -45.19
C ASP A 4 12.09 25.57 -44.00
N ASP A 5 12.99 26.05 -43.14
CA ASP A 5 13.42 25.39 -41.91
C ASP A 5 12.31 25.47 -40.84
N TYR A 6 11.37 24.54 -40.88
CA TYR A 6 10.41 24.31 -39.81
C TYR A 6 11.02 23.40 -38.73
N TRP A 7 11.80 23.95 -37.81
CA TRP A 7 12.04 23.28 -36.53
C TRP A 7 10.83 23.53 -35.63
N TYR A 8 9.89 22.58 -35.61
CA TYR A 8 8.95 22.47 -34.49
C TYR A 8 9.75 21.86 -33.34
N THR A 9 10.04 22.63 -32.29
CA THR A 9 10.49 22.07 -31.01
C THR A 9 9.24 21.70 -30.21
N PRO A 10 8.90 20.41 -30.07
CA PRO A 10 7.79 20.02 -29.21
C PRO A 10 8.10 20.53 -27.81
N ARG A 11 7.17 21.25 -27.21
CA ARG A 11 7.24 21.58 -25.79
C ARG A 11 7.33 20.24 -25.06
N GLN A 12 8.49 19.91 -24.50
CA GLN A 12 8.63 18.71 -23.67
C GLN A 12 7.74 18.91 -22.46
N GLU A 13 6.53 18.36 -22.51
CA GLU A 13 5.67 18.23 -21.35
C GLU A 13 6.48 17.49 -20.27
N LYS A 14 6.52 18.03 -19.05
CA LYS A 14 7.24 17.37 -17.96
C LYS A 14 6.41 16.18 -17.51
N SER A 15 7.07 15.05 -17.23
CA SER A 15 6.42 13.91 -16.58
C SER A 15 5.78 14.31 -15.25
N TRP A 16 4.67 13.67 -14.89
CA TRP A 16 3.89 14.02 -13.70
C TRP A 16 3.22 12.80 -13.07
N TYR A 17 2.84 12.91 -11.80
CA TYR A 17 1.93 11.96 -11.16
C TYR A 17 0.49 12.47 -11.28
N ASP A 18 -0.44 11.61 -11.68
CA ASP A 18 -1.87 11.84 -11.47
C ASP A 18 -2.21 11.65 -9.97
N THR A 19 -3.48 11.83 -9.61
CA THR A 19 -4.03 11.54 -8.30
C THR A 19 -4.68 10.17 -8.31
N ALA A 20 -4.44 9.38 -7.26
CA ALA A 20 -5.18 8.16 -7.01
C ALA A 20 -6.41 8.42 -6.14
N GLN A 21 -7.47 7.69 -6.42
CA GLN A 21 -8.65 7.50 -5.59
C GLN A 21 -8.64 6.07 -5.04
N VAL A 22 -8.64 5.96 -3.73
CA VAL A 22 -8.53 4.69 -3.00
C VAL A 22 -9.60 4.69 -1.91
N CYS A 23 -10.26 3.56 -1.67
CA CYS A 23 -11.16 3.47 -0.51
C CYS A 23 -10.38 3.45 0.81
N VAL A 24 -11.03 3.79 1.92
CA VAL A 24 -10.34 3.78 3.23
C VAL A 24 -9.86 2.39 3.66
N ASN A 25 -10.36 1.32 3.03
CA ASN A 25 -9.87 -0.05 3.20
C ASN A 25 -8.77 -0.45 2.18
N GLY A 26 -8.34 0.45 1.30
CA GLY A 26 -7.17 0.24 0.43
C GLY A 26 -7.47 -0.28 -0.97
N HIS A 27 -8.73 -0.47 -1.36
CA HIS A 27 -9.07 -0.81 -2.74
C HIS A 27 -8.86 0.40 -3.66
N THR A 28 -7.98 0.26 -4.65
CA THR A 28 -7.82 1.25 -5.72
C THR A 28 -9.10 1.32 -6.56
N ILE A 29 -9.59 2.54 -6.74
CA ILE A 29 -10.76 2.87 -7.57
C ILE A 29 -10.31 3.42 -8.91
N ASN A 30 -9.41 4.42 -8.85
CA ASN A 30 -8.87 5.05 -10.03
C ASN A 30 -7.49 5.63 -9.72
N ASP A 31 -6.45 5.18 -10.39
CA ASP A 31 -5.08 5.74 -10.28
C ASP A 31 -4.85 6.94 -11.21
N THR A 32 -5.86 7.31 -12.00
CA THR A 32 -5.86 8.39 -12.99
C THR A 32 -7.06 9.33 -12.78
N TYR A 33 -7.24 9.78 -11.54
CA TYR A 33 -8.41 10.55 -11.08
C TYR A 33 -8.67 11.82 -11.90
N ILE A 34 -7.60 12.53 -12.30
CA ILE A 34 -7.70 13.77 -13.07
C ILE A 34 -7.87 13.47 -14.55
N LYS A 35 -7.09 12.52 -15.09
CA LYS A 35 -7.09 12.21 -16.53
C LYS A 35 -8.36 11.50 -16.99
N TYR A 36 -8.93 10.62 -16.17
CA TYR A 36 -10.12 9.83 -16.51
C TYR A 36 -11.17 9.91 -15.39
N PRO A 37 -11.85 11.05 -15.23
CA PRO A 37 -12.77 11.28 -14.12
C PRO A 37 -14.02 10.40 -14.15
N ASP A 38 -14.39 9.86 -15.32
CA ASP A 38 -15.56 8.96 -15.47
C ASP A 38 -15.41 7.64 -14.70
N ARG A 39 -14.18 7.28 -14.29
CA ARG A 39 -13.89 6.10 -13.46
C ARG A 39 -14.02 6.35 -11.97
N ASN A 40 -14.21 7.61 -11.55
CA ASN A 40 -14.24 7.99 -10.15
C ASN A 40 -15.52 7.49 -9.47
N GLN A 41 -15.39 6.99 -8.25
CA GLN A 41 -16.52 6.50 -7.45
C GLN A 41 -16.50 7.13 -6.06
N LYS A 42 -17.65 7.56 -5.55
CA LYS A 42 -17.75 8.14 -4.19
C LYS A 42 -17.55 7.07 -3.10
N PHE A 43 -17.95 5.84 -3.39
CA PHE A 43 -17.86 4.68 -2.52
C PHE A 43 -17.27 3.53 -3.30
N CYS A 44 -16.61 2.62 -2.60
CA CYS A 44 -16.02 1.43 -3.18
C CYS A 44 -17.12 0.41 -3.56
N ASP A 45 -17.09 -0.05 -4.80
CA ASP A 45 -17.94 -1.14 -5.30
C ASP A 45 -17.62 -2.50 -4.67
N LYS A 46 -16.41 -2.70 -4.12
CA LYS A 46 -16.00 -3.95 -3.47
C LYS A 46 -16.43 -4.06 -2.01
N CYS A 47 -16.37 -2.96 -1.25
CA CYS A 47 -16.58 -3.00 0.21
C CYS A 47 -17.50 -1.92 0.77
N GLY A 48 -18.10 -1.07 -0.07
CA GLY A 48 -19.04 -0.03 0.35
C GLY A 48 -18.42 1.20 1.04
N GLU A 49 -17.13 1.16 1.38
CA GLU A 49 -16.46 2.23 2.11
C GLU A 49 -16.21 3.49 1.27
N LYS A 50 -16.11 4.63 1.95
CA LYS A 50 -15.82 5.93 1.31
C LYS A 50 -14.46 5.93 0.62
N THR A 51 -14.35 6.72 -0.45
CA THR A 51 -13.10 6.90 -1.19
C THR A 51 -12.42 8.22 -0.84
N ILE A 52 -11.08 8.22 -0.89
CA ILE A 52 -10.24 9.38 -0.60
C ILE A 52 -9.22 9.57 -1.72
N THR A 53 -8.84 10.83 -1.94
CA THR A 53 -7.82 11.23 -2.92
C THR A 53 -6.66 11.99 -2.28
N THR A 54 -6.75 12.29 -0.98
CA THR A 54 -5.75 13.06 -0.23
C THR A 54 -5.37 12.38 1.07
N CYS A 55 -4.16 12.67 1.55
CA CYS A 55 -3.69 12.27 2.87
C CYS A 55 -4.52 12.94 3.96
N GLN A 56 -5.03 12.15 4.91
CA GLN A 56 -5.82 12.67 6.03
C GLN A 56 -4.99 13.47 7.05
N GLY A 57 -3.66 13.41 6.95
CA GLY A 57 -2.74 14.09 7.86
C GLY A 57 -2.18 15.43 7.37
N CYS A 58 -2.09 15.64 6.05
CA CYS A 58 -1.53 16.87 5.46
C CYS A 58 -2.26 17.35 4.19
N ASN A 59 -3.33 16.65 3.77
CA ASN A 59 -4.15 16.94 2.60
C ASN A 59 -3.44 16.88 1.23
N THR A 60 -2.18 16.43 1.16
CA THR A 60 -1.49 16.18 -0.12
C THR A 60 -2.18 15.07 -0.91
N SER A 61 -2.33 15.23 -2.22
CA SER A 61 -2.89 14.19 -3.10
C SER A 61 -2.12 12.87 -3.01
N ILE A 62 -2.86 11.77 -3.03
CA ILE A 62 -2.29 10.42 -3.12
C ILE A 62 -1.74 10.27 -4.55
N ARG A 63 -0.47 9.90 -4.69
CA ARG A 63 0.15 9.73 -6.00
C ARG A 63 -0.48 8.57 -6.74
N GLY A 64 -1.04 8.85 -7.91
CA GLY A 64 -1.57 7.89 -8.88
C GLY A 64 -0.53 7.48 -9.92
N GLU A 65 -0.99 7.20 -11.13
CA GLU A 65 -0.15 6.79 -12.25
C GLU A 65 0.88 7.89 -12.59
N TYR A 66 2.11 7.46 -12.90
CA TYR A 66 3.14 8.35 -13.40
C TYR A 66 3.08 8.41 -14.93
N HIS A 67 2.85 9.60 -15.46
CA HIS A 67 2.75 9.84 -16.89
C HIS A 67 4.04 10.40 -17.46
N VAL A 68 4.47 9.82 -18.59
CA VAL A 68 5.52 10.35 -19.45
C VAL A 68 4.90 10.66 -20.80
N PRO A 69 4.94 11.92 -21.28
CA PRO A 69 4.34 12.27 -22.56
C PRO A 69 4.88 11.42 -23.70
N GLY A 70 3.98 10.96 -24.58
CA GLY A 70 4.34 10.11 -25.71
C GLY A 70 4.66 8.64 -25.36
N VAL A 71 4.58 8.24 -24.07
CA VAL A 71 4.82 6.87 -23.63
C VAL A 71 3.54 6.27 -23.07
N ALA A 72 3.15 5.10 -23.58
CA ALA A 72 2.06 4.29 -23.01
C ALA A 72 2.64 3.29 -22.01
N SER A 73 2.15 3.30 -20.77
CA SER A 73 2.44 2.26 -19.78
C SER A 73 1.49 1.08 -20.01
N ILE A 74 2.03 -0.13 -20.21
CA ILE A 74 1.25 -1.34 -20.47
C ILE A 74 1.63 -2.40 -19.44
N GLY A 75 0.62 -3.05 -18.85
CA GLY A 75 0.83 -4.18 -17.92
C GLY A 75 1.27 -3.78 -16.50
N PHE A 76 1.21 -2.49 -16.15
CA PHE A 76 1.46 -2.05 -14.78
C PHE A 76 0.18 -2.16 -13.94
N THR A 77 0.29 -2.79 -12.77
CA THR A 77 -0.78 -2.81 -11.76
C THR A 77 -0.45 -1.79 -10.69
N TYR A 78 -1.29 -0.78 -10.52
CA TYR A 78 -1.14 0.19 -9.45
C TYR A 78 -1.38 -0.47 -8.09
N THR A 79 -0.47 -0.22 -7.15
CA THR A 79 -0.62 -0.59 -5.74
C THR A 79 -0.64 0.70 -4.93
N PRO A 80 -1.65 0.93 -4.06
CA PRO A 80 -1.73 2.13 -3.27
C PRO A 80 -0.55 2.22 -2.28
N PRO A 81 0.07 3.39 -2.10
CA PRO A 81 1.17 3.54 -1.16
C PRO A 81 0.70 3.33 0.27
N GLY A 82 1.51 2.69 1.13
CA GLY A 82 1.14 2.52 2.55
C GLY A 82 1.25 3.81 3.39
N TYR A 83 2.10 4.75 2.96
CA TYR A 83 2.42 5.97 3.70
C TYR A 83 2.43 7.19 2.78
N CYS A 84 2.07 8.35 3.33
CA CYS A 84 2.11 9.61 2.63
C CYS A 84 3.56 10.02 2.32
N HIS A 85 3.83 10.33 1.05
CA HIS A 85 5.16 10.77 0.61
C HIS A 85 5.57 12.14 1.15
N GLU A 86 4.59 12.97 1.58
CA GLU A 86 4.85 14.33 2.02
C GLU A 86 5.05 14.41 3.54
N CYS A 87 4.16 13.79 4.33
CA CYS A 87 4.20 13.88 5.80
C CYS A 87 4.59 12.57 6.51
N GLY A 88 4.75 11.46 5.77
CA GLY A 88 5.14 10.17 6.33
C GLY A 88 4.07 9.43 7.15
N LYS A 89 2.88 10.02 7.36
CA LYS A 89 1.77 9.35 8.06
C LYS A 89 1.23 8.17 7.25
N ALA A 90 0.80 7.13 7.95
CA ALA A 90 0.13 6.00 7.34
C ALA A 90 -1.20 6.43 6.73
N TYR A 91 -1.61 5.76 5.66
CA TYR A 91 -2.98 5.88 5.16
C TYR A 91 -3.93 4.97 5.95
N PRO A 92 -5.25 5.24 5.91
CA PRO A 92 -6.22 4.49 6.73
C PRO A 92 -6.15 2.97 6.56
N TRP A 93 -5.91 2.48 5.34
CA TRP A 93 -5.80 1.03 5.08
C TRP A 93 -4.56 0.40 5.73
N THR A 94 -3.46 1.13 5.83
CA THR A 94 -2.25 0.69 6.53
C THR A 94 -2.48 0.62 8.03
N GLU A 95 -3.14 1.64 8.59
CA GLU A 95 -3.47 1.68 10.03
C GLU A 95 -4.42 0.54 10.38
N ALA A 96 -5.51 0.38 9.62
CA ALA A 96 -6.50 -0.68 9.82
C ALA A 96 -5.88 -2.08 9.73
N ALA A 97 -4.98 -2.32 8.79
CA ALA A 97 -4.29 -3.62 8.68
C ALA A 97 -3.36 -3.89 9.88
N ILE A 98 -2.64 -2.88 10.38
CA ILE A 98 -1.79 -3.01 11.57
C ILE A 98 -2.66 -3.32 12.80
N GLU A 99 -3.78 -2.60 12.96
CA GLU A 99 -4.71 -2.79 14.08
C GLU A 99 -5.35 -4.17 14.04
N ALA A 100 -5.91 -4.58 12.89
CA ALA A 100 -6.50 -5.91 12.71
C ALA A 100 -5.50 -7.03 12.96
N ALA A 101 -4.25 -6.88 12.51
CA ALA A 101 -3.21 -7.88 12.77
C ALA A 101 -2.85 -7.94 14.27
N LYS A 102 -2.83 -6.80 14.98
CA LYS A 102 -2.57 -6.77 16.43
C LYS A 102 -3.74 -7.33 17.23
N GLU A 103 -4.97 -7.14 16.79
CA GLU A 103 -6.15 -7.78 17.37
C GLU A 103 -6.05 -9.30 17.20
N LEU A 104 -5.78 -9.78 15.98
CA LEU A 104 -5.55 -11.20 15.72
C LEU A 104 -4.42 -11.76 16.60
N ALA A 105 -3.32 -11.02 16.77
CA ALA A 105 -2.20 -11.42 17.63
C ALA A 105 -2.59 -11.67 19.09
N LYS A 106 -3.58 -10.94 19.61
CA LYS A 106 -4.09 -11.10 20.99
C LYS A 106 -5.07 -12.28 21.12
N GLU A 107 -5.70 -12.67 20.02
CA GLU A 107 -6.65 -13.79 19.98
C GLU A 107 -5.98 -15.13 19.67
N VAL A 108 -4.68 -15.14 19.37
CA VAL A 108 -3.95 -16.39 19.10
C VAL A 108 -3.91 -17.26 20.35
N GLU A 109 -4.68 -18.34 20.33
CA GLU A 109 -4.58 -19.45 21.27
C GLU A 109 -3.23 -20.18 21.12
N GLY A 110 -2.56 -20.48 22.23
CA GLY A 110 -1.26 -21.16 22.25
C GLY A 110 -0.05 -20.25 22.41
N LEU A 111 -0.23 -18.92 22.40
CA LEU A 111 0.79 -17.96 22.81
C LEU A 111 0.56 -17.51 24.27
N THR A 112 1.65 -17.27 25.01
CA THR A 112 1.55 -16.60 26.31
C THR A 112 1.26 -15.10 26.12
N PRO A 113 0.77 -14.38 27.14
CA PRO A 113 0.56 -12.93 27.05
C PRO A 113 1.82 -12.15 26.60
N GLU A 114 3.00 -12.57 27.05
CA GLU A 114 4.28 -11.97 26.64
C GLU A 114 4.58 -12.21 25.16
N GLU A 115 4.20 -13.38 24.64
CA GLU A 115 4.38 -13.74 23.23
C GLU A 115 3.39 -13.03 22.31
N GLN A 116 2.15 -12.85 22.74
CA GLN A 116 1.15 -12.05 22.02
C GLN A 116 1.59 -10.58 21.93
N GLU A 117 2.14 -10.03 23.00
CA GLU A 117 2.71 -8.68 23.02
C GLU A 117 3.96 -8.59 22.13
N LEU A 118 4.82 -9.61 22.14
CA LEU A 118 5.98 -9.68 21.25
C LEU A 118 5.57 -9.76 19.77
N LEU A 119 4.52 -10.53 19.45
CA LEU A 119 3.94 -10.62 18.11
C LEU A 119 3.39 -9.26 17.67
N SER A 120 2.62 -8.60 18.54
CA SER A 120 2.06 -7.26 18.31
C SER A 120 3.15 -6.22 17.99
N LYS A 121 4.25 -6.21 18.75
CA LYS A 121 5.41 -5.35 18.47
C LYS A 121 6.12 -5.71 17.16
N SER A 122 6.18 -7.00 16.85
CA SER A 122 6.81 -7.47 15.61
C SER A 122 6.03 -7.01 14.38
N ILE A 123 4.70 -6.93 14.45
CA ILE A 123 3.85 -6.41 13.36
C ILE A 123 4.25 -4.96 13.00
N ASP A 124 4.45 -4.08 13.99
CA ASP A 124 4.89 -2.70 13.74
C ASP A 124 6.24 -2.62 13.01
N GLU A 125 7.18 -3.49 13.39
CA GLU A 125 8.51 -3.55 12.79
C GLU A 125 8.50 -4.21 11.40
N ILE A 126 7.58 -5.14 11.14
CA ILE A 126 7.37 -5.80 9.85
C ILE A 126 6.84 -4.80 8.82
N VAL A 127 5.79 -4.05 9.17
CA VAL A 127 5.13 -3.11 8.25
C VAL A 127 6.03 -1.91 7.93
N LYS A 128 6.83 -1.43 8.89
CA LYS A 128 7.77 -0.31 8.67
C LYS A 128 8.90 -0.60 7.67
N ASN A 129 9.18 -1.88 7.36
CA ASN A 129 10.20 -2.29 6.40
C ASN A 129 11.59 -1.61 6.62
N GLY A 130 12.06 -1.60 7.87
CA GLY A 130 13.35 -1.03 8.28
C GLY A 130 14.36 -2.08 8.74
N PRO A 131 15.52 -1.69 9.31
CA PRO A 131 16.54 -2.64 9.76
C PRO A 131 16.03 -3.69 10.76
N LYS A 132 15.04 -3.33 11.58
CA LYS A 132 14.44 -4.26 12.56
C LYS A 132 13.52 -5.32 11.94
N THR A 133 13.12 -5.17 10.68
CA THR A 133 12.21 -6.09 10.01
C THR A 133 12.79 -7.51 9.93
N VAL A 134 14.12 -7.67 9.83
CA VAL A 134 14.75 -9.00 9.87
C VAL A 134 14.53 -9.69 11.23
N VAL A 135 14.65 -8.94 12.32
CA VAL A 135 14.42 -9.45 13.67
C VAL A 135 12.94 -9.78 13.86
N ALA A 136 12.06 -8.89 13.42
CA ALA A 136 10.62 -9.04 13.56
C ALA A 136 10.05 -10.21 12.74
N THR A 137 10.50 -10.38 11.49
CA THR A 137 10.12 -11.55 10.67
C THR A 137 10.63 -12.86 11.26
N THR A 138 11.83 -12.87 11.86
CA THR A 138 12.35 -14.03 12.58
C THR A 138 11.51 -14.38 13.81
N ARG A 139 11.12 -13.36 14.60
CA ARG A 139 10.21 -13.54 15.75
C ARG A 139 8.86 -14.08 15.30
N PHE A 140 8.26 -13.48 14.27
CA PHE A 140 6.98 -13.92 13.71
C PHE A 140 7.05 -15.41 13.32
N LYS A 141 8.06 -15.82 12.56
CA LYS A 141 8.24 -17.23 12.17
C LYS A 141 8.37 -18.17 13.36
N LYS A 142 9.12 -17.77 14.40
CA LYS A 142 9.26 -18.55 15.63
C LYS A 142 7.93 -18.70 16.36
N LEU A 143 7.12 -17.65 16.43
CA LEU A 143 5.80 -17.70 17.05
C LEU A 143 4.79 -18.46 16.18
N ALA A 144 4.93 -18.40 14.87
CA ALA A 144 4.09 -19.13 13.91
C ALA A 144 4.22 -20.65 14.01
N THR A 145 5.25 -21.19 14.65
CA THR A 145 5.31 -22.63 14.96
C THR A 145 4.36 -23.04 16.09
N LYS A 146 3.80 -22.07 16.83
CA LYS A 146 2.90 -22.29 17.97
C LYS A 146 1.43 -22.15 17.60
N PHE A 147 1.14 -21.48 16.49
CA PHE A 147 -0.21 -21.32 15.97
C PHE A 147 -0.36 -22.02 14.61
N GLY A 148 -1.56 -22.53 14.33
CA GLY A 148 -1.80 -23.31 13.11
C GLY A 148 -1.65 -22.49 11.83
N SER A 149 -1.50 -23.19 10.69
CA SER A 149 -1.42 -22.58 9.36
C SER A 149 -2.63 -21.69 9.03
N GLY A 150 -3.82 -22.00 9.55
CA GLY A 150 -5.00 -21.15 9.39
C GLY A 150 -4.81 -19.74 9.94
N ILE A 151 -4.23 -19.61 11.14
CA ILE A 151 -3.90 -18.30 11.74
C ILE A 151 -2.79 -17.61 10.92
N GLY A 152 -1.80 -18.37 10.46
CA GLY A 152 -0.75 -17.85 9.57
C GLY A 152 -1.30 -17.28 8.25
N THR A 153 -2.33 -17.91 7.67
CA THR A 153 -3.05 -17.41 6.50
C THR A 153 -3.86 -16.17 6.83
N ALA A 154 -4.55 -16.12 7.97
CA ALA A 154 -5.28 -14.92 8.40
C ALA A 154 -4.34 -13.70 8.53
N PHE A 155 -3.15 -13.88 9.10
CA PHE A 155 -2.12 -12.83 9.11
C PHE A 155 -1.68 -12.41 7.71
N LYS A 156 -1.56 -13.36 6.77
CA LYS A 156 -1.22 -13.07 5.37
C LYS A 156 -2.29 -12.18 4.75
N ASP A 157 -3.56 -12.57 4.86
CA ASP A 157 -4.68 -11.88 4.24
C ASP A 157 -4.80 -10.44 4.75
N ILE A 158 -4.47 -10.18 6.02
CA ILE A 158 -4.45 -8.83 6.60
C ILE A 158 -3.25 -8.00 6.12
N LEU A 159 -2.05 -8.60 6.07
CA LEU A 159 -0.80 -7.84 5.94
C LEU A 159 -0.25 -7.79 4.50
N VAL A 160 -0.70 -8.67 3.61
CA VAL A 160 -0.11 -8.85 2.27
C VAL A 160 -0.11 -7.58 1.44
N ASP A 161 -1.08 -6.68 1.60
CA ASP A 161 -1.13 -5.45 0.80
C ASP A 161 -0.35 -4.28 1.42
N VAL A 162 0.13 -4.44 2.65
CA VAL A 162 0.75 -3.35 3.43
C VAL A 162 2.24 -3.58 3.65
N VAL A 163 2.69 -4.84 3.67
CA VAL A 163 4.12 -5.17 3.80
C VAL A 163 4.83 -5.15 2.45
N SER A 164 6.14 -4.90 2.48
CA SER A 164 6.96 -4.87 1.27
C SER A 164 7.05 -6.25 0.60
N GLU A 165 7.27 -6.29 -0.72
CA GLU A 165 7.47 -7.54 -1.47
C GLU A 165 8.58 -8.43 -0.87
N GLY A 166 9.64 -7.82 -0.34
CA GLY A 166 10.70 -8.55 0.35
C GLY A 166 10.21 -9.23 1.64
N VAL A 167 9.33 -8.56 2.39
CA VAL A 167 8.71 -9.12 3.59
C VAL A 167 7.73 -10.24 3.23
N LYS A 168 6.91 -10.06 2.18
CA LYS A 168 5.97 -11.10 1.71
C LYS A 168 6.71 -12.41 1.43
N LYS A 169 7.78 -12.33 0.63
CA LYS A 169 8.64 -13.48 0.29
C LYS A 169 9.36 -14.08 1.48
N SER A 170 9.65 -13.28 2.51
CA SER A 170 10.25 -13.78 3.74
C SER A 170 9.22 -14.57 4.56
N LEU A 171 8.03 -14.02 4.80
CA LEU A 171 7.03 -14.61 5.69
C LEU A 171 6.25 -15.77 5.05
N TRP A 172 5.94 -15.64 3.76
CA TRP A 172 5.13 -16.60 3.00
C TRP A 172 5.85 -16.96 1.69
N PRO A 173 6.90 -17.80 1.78
CA PRO A 173 7.63 -18.29 0.62
C PRO A 173 6.78 -19.22 -0.27
#